data_AF-A0AAV0ZSS3-F1
#
_entry.id   AF-A0AAV0ZSS3-F1
#
_cell.length_a   1.000
_cell.length_b   1.000
_cell.length_c   1.000
_cell.angle_alpha   90.00
_cell.angle_beta   90.00
_cell.angle_gamma   90.00
#
_symmetry.space_group_name_H-M   'P 1'
#
loop_
_entity.id
_entity.type
_entity.pdbx_description
1 polymer ?
#
loop_
_entity_poly.entity_id
_entity_poly.type
_entity_poly.pdbx_seq_one_letter_code
_entity_poly.pdbx_strand_id
1 'polypeptide(L)'
;MYGEILENVFHLELASWRAIFYGNMARPRAKLLLWNACHQKLPTKERLLRFGLINEAKCNWCAEVETQHHLFFNCHVLREIWAKVLKWIDVDHNPLDWNKEVNWIIKEGGKKKANYRILKTAFTEALYEMWALRNRELFKNSKNNVDVLKRIEDSIVYRSWHSKKIRICISKLLLP
;
A
#
# COMPACT_ATOMS: atom_id res chain seq x y z
N MET A 1 -3.02 -30.72 10.40
CA MET A 1 -2.11 -30.12 9.40
C MET A 1 -2.74 -28.94 8.64
N TYR A 2 -3.93 -29.04 8.04
CA TYR A 2 -4.61 -27.87 7.43
C TYR A 2 -5.20 -26.88 8.47
N GLY A 3 -5.63 -27.36 9.64
CA GLY A 3 -6.19 -26.52 10.72
C GLY A 3 -5.19 -25.55 11.34
N GLU A 4 -3.97 -26.00 11.66
CA GLU A 4 -2.92 -25.13 12.23
C GLU A 4 -2.40 -24.08 11.24
N ILE A 5 -2.39 -24.38 9.93
CA ILE A 5 -2.01 -23.40 8.91
C ILE A 5 -3.09 -22.32 8.78
N LEU A 6 -4.36 -22.71 8.77
CA LEU A 6 -5.48 -21.77 8.70
C LEU A 6 -5.59 -20.92 9.96
N GLU A 7 -5.39 -21.49 11.16
CA GLU A 7 -5.38 -20.73 12.42
C GLU A 7 -4.21 -19.76 12.51
N ASN A 8 -2.99 -20.15 12.10
CA ASN A 8 -1.84 -19.24 12.08
C ASN A 8 -2.00 -18.12 11.05
N VAL A 9 -2.56 -18.42 9.86
CA VAL A 9 -2.87 -17.41 8.84
C VAL A 9 -3.95 -16.44 9.32
N PHE A 10 -5.02 -16.94 9.95
CA PHE A 10 -6.08 -16.10 10.51
C PHE A 10 -5.60 -15.23 11.68
N HIS A 11 -4.75 -15.76 12.57
CA HIS A 11 -4.19 -15.00 13.70
C HIS A 11 -3.21 -13.90 13.25
N LEU A 12 -2.39 -14.16 12.21
CA LEU A 12 -1.52 -13.15 11.60
C LEU A 12 -2.32 -12.06 10.87
N GLU A 13 -3.41 -12.42 10.18
CA GLU A 13 -4.27 -11.46 9.46
C GLU A 13 -5.04 -10.54 10.41
N LEU A 14 -5.59 -11.04 11.53
CA LEU A 14 -6.41 -10.24 12.45
C LEU A 14 -5.61 -9.23 13.27
N ALA A 15 -4.35 -9.54 13.62
CA ALA A 15 -3.48 -8.66 14.40
C ALA A 15 -2.76 -7.60 13.55
N SER A 16 -2.46 -7.91 12.28
CA SER A 16 -1.60 -7.10 11.42
C SER A 16 -2.20 -5.75 11.03
N TRP A 17 -3.46 -5.71 10.59
CA TRP A 17 -4.09 -4.47 10.13
C TRP A 17 -4.30 -3.46 11.25
N ARG A 18 -4.66 -3.91 12.47
CA ARG A 18 -4.88 -3.03 13.63
C ARG A 18 -3.62 -2.25 13.97
N ALA A 19 -2.46 -2.92 13.93
CA ALA A 19 -1.18 -2.29 14.20
C ALA A 19 -0.82 -1.23 13.15
N ILE A 20 -1.12 -1.46 11.87
CA ILE A 20 -0.93 -0.48 10.79
C ILE A 20 -1.95 0.67 10.89
N PHE A 21 -3.17 0.41 11.37
CA PHE A 21 -4.21 1.42 11.52
C PHE A 21 -3.91 2.41 12.66
N TYR A 22 -3.32 1.91 13.76
CA TYR A 22 -3.05 2.75 14.92
C TYR A 22 -1.99 3.82 14.61
N GLY A 23 -2.37 5.09 14.79
CA GLY A 23 -1.50 6.26 14.55
C GLY A 23 -1.28 6.59 13.07
N ASN A 24 -1.98 5.90 12.17
CA ASN A 24 -1.96 6.15 10.74
C ASN A 24 -2.90 7.31 10.37
N MET A 25 -2.41 8.27 9.60
CA MET A 25 -3.12 9.51 9.28
C MET A 25 -3.67 9.52 7.84
N ALA A 26 -3.60 8.39 7.14
CA ALA A 26 -4.08 8.27 5.77
C ALA A 26 -5.58 8.58 5.64
N ARG A 27 -5.99 8.94 4.42
CA ARG A 27 -7.38 9.21 4.05
C ARG A 27 -8.27 8.00 4.43
N PRO A 28 -9.51 8.23 4.90
CA PRO A 28 -10.43 7.14 5.24
C PRO A 28 -10.62 6.12 4.11
N ARG A 29 -10.71 6.57 2.86
CA ARG A 29 -10.80 5.68 1.68
C ARG A 29 -9.55 4.80 1.50
N ALA A 30 -8.36 5.35 1.75
CA ALA A 30 -7.11 4.60 1.68
C ALA A 30 -7.01 3.55 2.81
N LYS A 31 -7.45 3.91 4.02
CA LYS A 31 -7.57 2.95 5.13
C LYS A 31 -8.56 1.82 4.82
N LEU A 32 -9.74 2.13 4.29
CA LEU A 32 -10.71 1.10 3.90
C LEU A 32 -10.12 0.14 2.86
N LEU A 33 -9.37 0.67 1.90
CA LEU A 33 -8.67 -0.16 0.92
C LEU A 33 -7.60 -1.05 1.57
N LEU A 34 -6.80 -0.51 2.49
CA LEU A 34 -5.82 -1.28 3.26
C LEU A 34 -6.51 -2.40 4.05
N TRP A 35 -7.64 -2.14 4.70
CA TRP A 35 -8.39 -3.16 5.42
C TRP A 35 -8.82 -4.30 4.48
N ASN A 36 -9.36 -3.95 3.31
CA ASN A 36 -9.70 -4.95 2.30
C ASN A 36 -8.46 -5.73 1.83
N ALA A 37 -7.33 -5.06 1.64
CA ALA A 37 -6.08 -5.70 1.23
C ALA A 37 -5.57 -6.69 2.30
N CYS A 38 -5.58 -6.29 3.58
CA CYS A 38 -5.19 -7.17 4.68
C CYS A 38 -6.07 -8.43 4.81
N HIS A 39 -7.33 -8.35 4.37
CA HIS A 39 -8.26 -9.48 4.34
C HIS A 39 -8.32 -10.19 2.97
N GLN A 40 -7.42 -9.86 2.05
CA GLN A 40 -7.40 -10.39 0.68
C GLN A 40 -8.76 -10.23 -0.03
N LYS A 41 -9.46 -9.13 0.23
CA LYS A 41 -10.83 -8.80 -0.26
C LYS A 41 -10.85 -7.93 -1.52
N LEU A 42 -9.69 -7.58 -2.07
CA LEU A 42 -9.63 -6.76 -3.27
C LEU A 42 -10.09 -7.54 -4.52
N PRO A 43 -10.82 -6.92 -5.46
CA PRO A 43 -11.25 -7.54 -6.70
C PRO A 43 -10.12 -7.55 -7.75
N THR A 44 -9.04 -8.30 -7.45
CA THR A 44 -7.95 -8.56 -8.40
C THR A 44 -8.48 -9.36 -9.60
N LYS A 45 -7.79 -9.30 -10.75
CA LYS A 45 -8.24 -10.06 -11.92
C LYS A 45 -8.23 -11.57 -11.65
N GLU A 46 -7.27 -12.09 -10.87
CA GLU A 46 -7.31 -13.49 -10.43
C GLU A 46 -8.65 -13.83 -9.76
N ARG A 47 -9.13 -12.98 -8.84
CA ARG A 47 -10.40 -13.21 -8.15
C ARG A 47 -11.60 -13.06 -9.09
N LEU A 48 -11.58 -12.09 -9.98
CA LEU A 48 -12.64 -11.90 -10.98
C LEU A 48 -12.72 -13.10 -11.94
N LEU A 49 -11.59 -13.67 -12.34
CA LEU A 49 -11.51 -14.87 -13.16
C LEU A 49 -12.11 -16.08 -12.43
N ARG A 50 -11.79 -16.26 -11.14
CA ARG A 50 -12.38 -17.33 -10.30
C ARG A 50 -13.91 -17.23 -10.19
N PHE A 51 -14.47 -16.02 -10.29
CA PHE A 51 -15.93 -15.80 -10.31
C PHE A 51 -16.54 -15.86 -11.72
N GLY A 52 -15.76 -16.14 -12.77
CA GLY A 52 -16.27 -16.19 -14.14
C GLY A 52 -16.66 -14.83 -14.71
N LEU A 53 -16.18 -13.72 -14.13
CA LEU A 53 -16.52 -12.35 -14.57
C LEU A 53 -15.62 -11.84 -15.70
N ILE A 54 -14.46 -12.46 -15.90
CA ILE A 54 -13.49 -12.15 -16.95
C ILE A 54 -12.85 -13.44 -17.47
N ASN A 55 -12.21 -13.37 -18.64
CA ASN A 55 -11.57 -14.54 -19.29
C ASN A 55 -10.06 -14.64 -19.07
N GLU A 56 -9.40 -13.56 -18.64
CA GLU A 56 -7.94 -13.52 -18.47
C GLU A 56 -7.54 -12.72 -17.23
N ALA A 57 -6.58 -13.24 -16.47
CA ALA A 57 -6.10 -12.62 -15.24
C ALA A 57 -4.75 -11.89 -15.36
N LYS A 58 -4.27 -11.57 -16.57
CA LYS A 58 -2.96 -10.94 -16.77
C LYS A 58 -2.92 -9.51 -16.25
N CYS A 59 -1.80 -9.13 -15.64
CA CYS A 59 -1.52 -7.76 -15.21
C CYS A 59 -1.53 -6.79 -16.41
N ASN A 60 -1.84 -5.52 -16.15
CA ASN A 60 -1.89 -4.51 -17.21
C ASN A 60 -0.52 -4.12 -17.76
N TRP A 61 0.53 -4.31 -16.96
CA TRP A 61 1.89 -3.83 -17.28
C TRP A 61 2.89 -4.97 -17.50
N CYS A 62 2.51 -6.22 -17.25
CA CYS A 62 3.35 -7.38 -17.51
C CYS A 62 2.50 -8.63 -17.77
N ALA A 63 3.12 -9.69 -18.29
CA ALA A 63 2.44 -10.91 -18.70
C ALA A 63 2.04 -11.85 -17.54
N GLU A 64 2.42 -11.54 -16.30
CA GLU A 64 2.12 -12.32 -15.09
C GLU A 64 0.65 -12.22 -14.65
N VAL A 65 0.20 -13.18 -13.84
CA VAL A 65 -1.15 -13.19 -13.25
C VAL A 65 -1.27 -12.09 -12.18
N GLU A 66 -2.31 -11.26 -12.30
CA GLU A 66 -2.64 -10.19 -11.35
C GLU A 66 -3.28 -10.77 -10.07
N THR A 67 -2.43 -11.21 -9.17
CA THR A 67 -2.76 -11.48 -7.75
C THR A 67 -2.54 -10.21 -6.90
N GLN A 68 -2.98 -10.21 -5.64
CA GLN A 68 -2.71 -9.07 -4.74
C GLN A 68 -1.21 -8.87 -4.50
N HIS A 69 -0.48 -9.98 -4.28
CA HIS A 69 0.97 -9.98 -4.10
C HIS A 69 1.67 -9.40 -5.33
N HIS A 70 1.26 -9.88 -6.50
CA HIS A 70 1.80 -9.38 -7.75
C HIS A 70 1.52 -7.89 -7.93
N LEU A 71 0.26 -7.48 -7.76
CA LEU A 71 -0.16 -6.11 -7.98
C LEU A 71 0.66 -5.12 -7.14
N PHE A 72 0.81 -5.34 -5.83
CA PHE A 72 1.48 -4.34 -4.99
C PHE A 72 3.00 -4.47 -4.96
N PHE A 73 3.56 -5.68 -5.10
CA PHE A 73 4.98 -5.90 -4.78
C PHE A 73 5.81 -6.67 -5.82
N ASN A 74 5.20 -7.38 -6.78
CA ASN A 74 5.97 -8.06 -7.85
C ASN A 74 5.85 -7.38 -9.22
N CYS A 75 4.80 -6.60 -9.45
CA CYS A 75 4.66 -5.78 -10.65
C CYS A 75 5.72 -4.68 -10.61
N HIS A 76 6.64 -4.67 -11.57
CA HIS A 76 7.76 -3.74 -11.59
C HIS A 76 7.31 -2.27 -11.54
N VAL A 77 6.24 -1.92 -12.26
CA VAL A 77 5.68 -0.55 -12.29
C VAL A 77 5.19 -0.11 -10.91
N LEU A 78 4.38 -0.96 -10.25
CA LEU A 78 3.78 -0.60 -8.96
C LEU A 78 4.79 -0.69 -7.82
N ARG A 79 5.70 -1.67 -7.87
CA ARG A 79 6.82 -1.79 -6.92
C ARG A 79 7.72 -0.55 -6.94
N GLU A 80 7.99 0.01 -8.12
CA GLU A 80 8.81 1.21 -8.27
C GLU A 80 8.16 2.43 -7.60
N ILE A 81 6.82 2.56 -7.64
CA ILE A 81 6.11 3.62 -6.92
C ILE A 81 6.39 3.51 -5.42
N TRP A 82 6.33 2.32 -4.82
CA TRP A 82 6.63 2.16 -3.40
C TRP A 82 8.08 2.49 -3.07
N ALA A 83 9.03 2.03 -3.89
CA ALA A 83 10.45 2.34 -3.71
C ALA A 83 10.73 3.86 -3.74
N LYS A 84 10.09 4.59 -4.66
CA LYS A 84 10.21 6.05 -4.74
C LYS A 84 9.59 6.75 -3.53
N VAL A 85 8.46 6.26 -3.01
CA VAL A 85 7.85 6.78 -1.79
C VAL A 85 8.76 6.56 -0.58
N LEU A 86 9.36 5.36 -0.43
CA LEU A 86 10.33 5.06 0.63
C LEU A 86 11.54 5.99 0.59
N LYS A 87 12.11 6.20 -0.61
CA LYS A 87 13.20 7.15 -0.82
C LYS A 87 12.80 8.57 -0.41
N TRP A 88 11.61 9.02 -0.80
CA TRP A 88 11.11 10.36 -0.46
C TRP A 88 10.92 10.56 1.04
N ILE A 89 10.49 9.55 1.79
CA ILE A 89 10.37 9.62 3.26
C ILE A 89 11.68 9.32 4.01
N ASP A 90 12.81 9.23 3.30
CA ASP A 90 14.13 8.93 3.85
C ASP A 90 14.16 7.61 4.65
N VAL A 91 13.59 6.55 4.06
CA VAL A 91 13.61 5.20 4.63
C VAL A 91 14.39 4.27 3.70
N ASP A 92 15.55 3.82 4.19
CA ASP A 92 16.37 2.80 3.52
C ASP A 92 15.75 1.41 3.70
N HIS A 93 14.90 1.03 2.75
CA HIS A 93 14.25 -0.27 2.69
C HIS A 93 13.95 -0.65 1.25
N ASN A 94 14.20 -1.91 0.89
CA ASN A 94 13.86 -2.43 -0.43
C ASN A 94 12.49 -3.13 -0.36
N PRO A 95 11.50 -2.79 -1.22
CA PRO A 95 10.19 -3.44 -1.22
C PRO A 95 10.28 -4.97 -1.23
N LEU A 96 9.59 -5.60 -0.29
CA LEU A 96 9.47 -7.06 -0.14
C LEU A 96 8.09 -7.54 -0.61
N ASP A 97 7.88 -8.86 -0.59
CA ASP A 97 6.55 -9.45 -0.78
C ASP A 97 5.56 -8.93 0.27
N TRP A 98 4.27 -8.83 -0.09
CA TRP A 98 3.17 -8.32 0.76
C TRP A 98 3.27 -8.70 2.25
N ASN A 99 3.41 -9.99 2.57
CA ASN A 99 3.43 -10.46 3.96
C ASN A 99 4.66 -9.95 4.71
N LYS A 100 5.84 -9.99 4.07
CA LYS A 100 7.10 -9.52 4.66
C LYS A 100 7.09 -8.00 4.81
N GLU A 101 6.53 -7.29 3.84
CA GLU A 101 6.41 -5.84 3.85
C GLU A 101 5.48 -5.36 4.97
N VAL A 102 4.29 -5.97 5.09
CA VAL A 102 3.34 -5.69 6.16
C VAL A 102 3.96 -5.95 7.53
N ASN A 103 4.65 -7.08 7.70
CA ASN A 103 5.33 -7.41 8.96
C ASN A 103 6.45 -6.42 9.30
N TRP A 104 7.24 -6.01 8.31
CA TRP A 104 8.27 -4.99 8.49
C TRP A 104 7.66 -3.65 8.93
N ILE A 105 6.59 -3.20 8.29
CA ILE A 105 5.88 -1.96 8.66
C ILE A 105 5.30 -2.05 10.06
N ILE A 106 4.79 -3.20 10.49
CA ILE A 106 4.28 -3.39 11.85
C ILE A 106 5.42 -3.30 12.86
N LYS A 107 6.53 -4.01 12.60
CA LYS A 107 7.71 -4.02 13.47
C LYS A 107 8.31 -2.63 13.64
N GLU A 108 8.50 -1.90 12.55
CA GLU A 108 8.99 -0.53 12.59
C GLU A 108 7.92 0.41 13.17
N GLY A 109 6.67 0.23 12.77
CA GLY A 109 5.50 1.02 13.14
C GLY A 109 5.05 0.92 14.60
N GLY A 110 5.51 -0.09 15.35
CA GLY A 110 5.24 -0.23 16.78
C GLY A 110 5.92 0.84 17.65
N LYS A 111 6.91 1.55 17.10
CA LYS A 111 7.65 2.59 17.80
C LYS A 111 6.85 3.91 17.77
N LYS A 112 6.69 4.59 18.92
CA LYS A 112 5.87 5.82 19.08
C LYS A 112 6.47 7.11 18.44
N LYS A 113 7.35 7.00 17.44
CA LYS A 113 8.00 8.16 16.79
C LYS A 113 7.21 8.70 15.60
N ALA A 114 7.43 9.97 15.26
CA ALA A 114 6.74 10.65 14.16
C ALA A 114 7.01 9.97 12.80
N ASN A 115 8.26 9.59 12.53
CA ASN A 115 8.66 8.93 11.29
C ASN A 115 7.86 7.64 11.03
N TYR A 116 7.50 6.90 12.08
CA TYR A 116 6.71 5.67 11.95
C TYR A 116 5.25 5.93 11.60
N ARG A 117 4.68 7.04 12.07
CA ARG A 117 3.34 7.46 11.64
C ARG A 117 3.34 7.89 10.17
N ILE A 118 4.43 8.54 9.73
CA ILE A 118 4.65 8.87 8.32
C ILE A 118 4.75 7.58 7.50
N LEU A 119 5.57 6.61 7.90
CA LEU A 119 5.71 5.32 7.20
C LEU A 119 4.37 4.59 7.01
N LYS A 120 3.57 4.43 8.08
CA LYS A 120 2.25 3.80 7.99
C LYS A 120 1.31 4.56 7.05
N THR A 121 1.34 5.88 7.13
CA THR A 121 0.51 6.76 6.29
C THR A 121 0.94 6.62 4.83
N ALA A 122 2.24 6.70 4.55
CA ALA A 122 2.83 6.56 3.23
C ALA A 122 2.49 5.23 2.58
N PHE A 123 2.64 4.12 3.32
CA PHE A 123 2.25 2.79 2.86
C PHE A 123 0.78 2.74 2.45
N THR A 124 -0.10 3.26 3.31
CA THR A 124 -1.55 3.21 3.08
C THR A 124 -1.97 4.06 1.89
N GLU A 125 -1.37 5.25 1.74
CA GLU A 125 -1.62 6.13 0.60
C GLU A 125 -1.06 5.55 -0.70
N ALA A 126 0.13 4.95 -0.66
CA ALA A 126 0.73 4.28 -1.82
C ALA A 126 -0.14 3.12 -2.31
N LEU A 127 -0.61 2.23 -1.43
CA LEU A 127 -1.50 1.14 -1.82
C LEU A 127 -2.78 1.65 -2.50
N TYR A 128 -3.37 2.72 -1.96
CA TYR A 128 -4.56 3.32 -2.56
C TYR A 128 -4.28 3.89 -3.95
N GLU A 129 -3.19 4.64 -4.12
CA GLU A 129 -2.88 5.25 -5.41
C GLU A 129 -2.43 4.22 -6.45
N MET A 130 -1.73 3.15 -6.06
CA MET A 130 -1.43 2.00 -6.93
C MET A 130 -2.71 1.31 -7.40
N TRP A 131 -3.64 1.05 -6.48
CA TRP A 131 -4.93 0.46 -6.82
C TRP A 131 -5.75 1.38 -7.74
N ALA A 132 -5.76 2.68 -7.45
CA ALA A 132 -6.44 3.67 -8.27
C ALA A 132 -5.82 3.77 -9.67
N LEU A 133 -4.48 3.71 -9.78
CA LEU A 133 -3.77 3.66 -11.05
C LEU A 133 -4.18 2.43 -11.85
N ARG A 134 -4.14 1.23 -11.24
CA ARG A 134 -4.60 -0.01 -11.88
C ARG A 134 -6.03 0.09 -12.40
N ASN A 135 -6.94 0.64 -11.61
CA ASN A 135 -8.34 0.77 -12.06
C ASN A 135 -8.50 1.79 -13.19
N ARG A 136 -7.71 2.86 -13.24
CA ARG A 136 -7.74 3.80 -14.37
C ARG A 136 -7.28 3.15 -15.65
N GLU A 137 -6.19 2.37 -15.60
CA GLU A 137 -5.70 1.62 -16.76
C GLU A 137 -6.76 0.61 -17.25
N LEU A 138 -7.49 -0.06 -16.35
CA LEU A 138 -8.53 -1.00 -16.76
C LEU A 138 -9.77 -0.36 -17.38
N PHE A 139 -10.29 0.70 -16.76
CA PHE A 139 -11.65 1.16 -17.07
C PHE A 139 -11.71 2.43 -17.90
N LYS A 140 -10.62 3.20 -18.01
CA LYS A 140 -10.68 4.54 -18.61
C LYS A 140 -9.81 4.73 -19.85
N ASN A 141 -8.95 3.78 -20.23
CA ASN A 141 -7.96 3.94 -21.33
C ASN A 141 -7.28 5.31 -21.33
N SER A 142 -7.16 5.92 -20.15
CA SER A 142 -6.80 7.32 -19.97
C SER A 142 -5.37 7.32 -19.48
N LYS A 143 -4.44 7.57 -20.40
CA LYS A 143 -3.03 7.90 -20.12
C LYS A 143 -2.88 9.24 -19.40
N ASN A 144 -3.82 9.60 -18.52
CA ASN A 144 -3.68 10.76 -17.67
C ASN A 144 -2.59 10.43 -16.65
N ASN A 145 -1.37 10.79 -17.04
CA ASN A 145 -0.12 10.72 -16.33
C ASN A 145 -0.13 11.73 -15.17
N VAL A 146 -1.17 11.68 -14.33
CA VAL A 146 -1.22 12.43 -13.09
C VAL A 146 -0.18 11.77 -12.20
N ASP A 147 0.83 12.55 -11.82
CA ASP A 147 1.94 12.08 -11.01
C ASP A 147 1.40 11.40 -9.73
N VAL A 148 1.52 10.08 -9.70
CA VAL A 148 1.07 9.23 -8.59
C VAL A 148 1.83 9.59 -7.33
N LEU A 149 3.14 9.85 -7.45
CA LEU A 149 4.00 10.20 -6.33
C LEU A 149 3.55 11.52 -5.75
N LYS A 150 3.32 12.53 -6.60
CA LYS A 150 2.85 13.83 -6.15
C LYS A 150 1.56 13.76 -5.33
N ARG A 151 0.59 12.92 -5.74
CA ARG A 151 -0.65 12.72 -4.96
C ARG A 151 -0.41 12.04 -3.61
N ILE A 152 0.53 11.10 -3.55
CA ILE A 152 0.93 10.44 -2.31
C ILE A 152 1.57 11.46 -1.38
N GLU A 153 2.56 12.22 -1.88
CA GLU A 153 3.25 13.28 -1.16
C GLU A 153 2.27 14.32 -0.60
N ASP A 154 1.43 14.90 -1.46
CA ASP A 154 0.46 15.92 -1.08
C ASP A 154 -0.53 15.40 -0.03
N SER A 155 -0.97 14.13 -0.14
CA SER A 155 -1.83 13.52 0.86
C SER A 155 -1.12 13.38 2.21
N ILE A 156 0.13 12.91 2.21
CA ILE A 156 0.95 12.77 3.43
C ILE A 156 1.19 14.13 4.08
N VAL A 157 1.58 15.15 3.30
CA VAL A 157 1.85 16.51 3.76
C VAL A 157 0.58 17.11 4.38
N TYR A 158 -0.54 17.08 3.65
CA TYR A 158 -1.80 17.65 4.10
C TYR A 158 -2.27 17.02 5.41
N ARG A 159 -2.27 15.68 5.50
CA ARG A 159 -2.75 14.95 6.68
C ARG A 159 -1.85 15.14 7.91
N SER A 160 -0.57 15.32 7.68
CA SER A 160 0.41 15.47 8.75
C SER A 160 0.55 16.89 9.25
N TRP A 161 0.00 17.87 8.53
CA TRP A 161 0.09 19.29 8.88
C TRP A 161 -0.46 19.60 10.26
N HIS A 162 -1.48 18.86 10.72
CA HIS A 162 -2.12 19.08 12.02
C HIS A 162 -1.25 18.69 13.23
N SER A 163 -0.15 17.94 13.04
CA SER A 163 0.73 17.53 14.13
C SER A 163 2.06 18.28 14.08
N LYS A 164 2.32 19.18 15.03
CA LYS A 164 3.57 19.96 15.10
C LYS A 164 4.83 19.09 15.01
N LYS A 165 4.84 17.95 15.72
CA LYS A 165 5.97 17.00 15.73
C LYS A 165 6.21 16.37 14.35
N ILE A 166 5.15 16.04 13.62
CA ILE A 166 5.23 15.39 12.31
C ILE A 166 5.52 16.42 11.21
N ARG A 167 4.97 17.63 11.34
CA ARG A 167 5.25 18.76 10.44
C ARG A 167 6.75 19.06 10.36
N ILE A 168 7.46 19.01 11.48
CA ILE A 168 8.93 19.19 11.52
C ILE A 168 9.66 18.07 10.76
N CYS A 169 9.17 16.83 10.84
CA CYS A 169 9.75 15.73 10.06
C CYS A 169 9.54 15.95 8.57
N ILE A 170 8.31 16.30 8.15
CA ILE A 170 7.97 16.50 6.73
C ILE A 170 8.63 17.74 6.15
N SER A 171 8.78 18.82 6.90
CA SER A 171 9.47 20.01 6.40
C SER A 171 10.91 19.70 6.00
N LYS A 172 11.57 18.73 6.64
CA LYS A 172 12.91 18.27 6.25
C LYS A 172 12.89 17.47 4.93
N LEU A 173 11.79 16.78 4.63
CA LEU A 173 11.62 16.01 3.39
C LEU A 173 11.24 16.89 2.18
N LEU A 174 10.76 18.12 2.43
CA LEU A 174 10.37 19.09 1.40
C LEU A 174 11.50 20.06 1.03
N LEU A 175 12.62 20.02 1.74
CA LEU A 175 13.80 20.83 1.44
C LEU A 175 14.71 20.04 0.49
N PRO A 176 15.17 20.63 -0.63
CA PRO A 176 16.00 19.97 -1.64
C PRO A 176 17.41 19.62 -1.15
#